data_AF-A0A925A425-F1
#
_entry.id   AF-A0A925A425-F1
#
_cell.length_a   1.000
_cell.length_b   1.000
_cell.length_c   1.000
_cell.angle_alpha   90.00
_cell.angle_beta   90.00
_cell.angle_gamma   90.00
#
_symmetry.space_group_name_H-M   'P 1'
#
loop_
_entity.id
_entity.type
_entity.pdbx_description
1 polymer ?
#
loop_
_entity_poly.entity_id
_entity_poly.type
_entity_poly.pdbx_seq_one_letter_code
_entity_poly.pdbx_strand_id
1 'polypeptide(L)'
;MNPVRGQGITARSWASYAAGSVKVDATTRWNDLVDGASPDHPDRGTIDPEVAVTLSRILRSHTRTPTDCYFLVWEGYAGLRADVLTAARVELPLARWMFVLTGDLRDGIETVGESVGGRSAQWWLPADGAWAVGNDLYGASVYISGSAELIEGILAADDIEAYRATASMVIVAEEFEP
;
A
#
# COMPACT_ATOMS: atom_id res chain seq x y z
N MET A 1 -0.16 -2.78 7.39
CA MET A 1 1.25 -3.20 7.20
C MET A 1 1.26 -4.32 6.19
N ASN A 2 2.17 -4.32 5.20
CA ASN A 2 2.28 -5.49 4.33
C ASN A 2 2.78 -6.69 5.16
N PRO A 3 2.14 -7.87 5.05
CA PRO A 3 2.67 -9.06 5.70
C PRO A 3 4.02 -9.43 5.09
N VAL A 4 4.76 -10.26 5.83
CA VAL A 4 6.03 -10.80 5.38
C VAL A 4 5.77 -12.18 4.79
N ARG A 5 6.11 -12.35 3.53
CA ARG A 5 6.03 -13.64 2.84
C ARG A 5 7.44 -14.21 2.65
N GLY A 6 7.83 -15.13 3.53
CA GLY A 6 9.03 -15.94 3.30
C GLY A 6 8.83 -16.87 2.10
N GLN A 7 9.94 -17.33 1.49
CA GLN A 7 9.91 -18.30 0.38
C GLN A 7 9.09 -19.55 0.76
N GLY A 8 7.84 -19.65 0.28
CA GLY A 8 6.95 -20.79 0.52
C GLY A 8 6.25 -20.84 1.88
N ILE A 9 6.20 -19.75 2.66
CA ILE A 9 5.56 -19.70 3.98
C ILE A 9 4.21 -18.96 3.92
N THR A 10 3.27 -19.37 4.78
CA THR A 10 2.09 -18.58 5.17
C THR A 10 2.49 -17.16 5.56
N ALA A 11 1.79 -16.15 5.03
CA ALA A 11 2.01 -14.75 5.35
C ALA A 11 2.02 -14.51 6.87
N ARG A 12 3.00 -13.74 7.36
CA ARG A 12 3.16 -13.42 8.78
C ARG A 12 3.01 -11.92 9.04
N SER A 13 2.32 -11.59 10.12
CA SER A 13 2.16 -10.22 10.61
C SER A 13 3.44 -9.72 11.30
N TRP A 14 3.63 -8.42 11.33
CA TRP A 14 4.71 -7.72 12.02
C TRP A 14 4.65 -7.98 13.53
N ALA A 15 3.46 -7.97 14.11
CA ALA A 15 3.24 -8.35 15.51
C ALA A 15 3.74 -9.78 15.82
N SER A 16 3.67 -10.70 14.86
CA SER A 16 4.23 -12.05 15.03
C SER A 16 5.77 -12.04 15.07
N TYR A 17 6.43 -11.15 14.33
CA TYR A 17 7.88 -10.97 14.37
C TYR A 17 8.33 -10.26 15.64
N ALA A 18 7.57 -9.27 16.12
CA ALA A 18 7.87 -8.58 17.36
C ALA A 18 7.87 -9.54 18.57
N ALA A 19 7.11 -10.64 18.52
CA ALA A 19 7.01 -11.67 19.56
C ALA A 19 6.74 -11.09 20.97
N GLY A 20 6.08 -9.93 21.05
CA GLY A 20 5.79 -9.20 22.30
C GLY A 20 6.96 -8.41 22.89
N SER A 21 8.12 -8.38 22.23
CA SER A 21 9.28 -7.58 22.67
C SER A 21 9.09 -6.09 22.39
N VAL A 22 8.40 -5.75 21.30
CA VAL A 22 8.07 -4.39 20.88
C VAL A 22 6.57 -4.31 20.61
N LYS A 23 5.95 -3.21 21.06
CA LYS A 23 4.57 -2.90 20.67
C LYS A 23 4.58 -2.38 19.23
N VAL A 24 3.96 -3.12 18.32
CA VAL A 24 3.78 -2.68 16.93
C VAL A 24 2.64 -1.66 16.86
N ASP A 25 2.88 -0.55 16.18
CA ASP A 25 1.90 0.48 15.88
C ASP A 25 2.16 1.16 14.51
N ALA A 26 1.40 2.22 14.19
CA ALA A 26 1.48 2.92 12.92
C ALA A 26 2.84 3.60 12.64
N THR A 27 3.71 3.73 13.64
CA THR A 27 5.05 4.34 13.52
C THR A 27 6.17 3.30 13.43
N THR A 28 5.85 2.03 13.66
CA THR A 28 6.83 0.94 13.59
C THR A 28 7.35 0.76 12.17
N ARG A 29 8.68 0.72 12.03
CA ARG A 29 9.39 0.33 10.81
C ARG A 29 9.76 -1.14 10.87
N TRP A 30 9.96 -1.76 9.71
CA TRP A 30 10.37 -3.16 9.66
C TRP A 30 11.70 -3.38 10.41
N ASN A 31 12.64 -2.45 10.23
CA ASN A 31 13.94 -2.50 10.89
C ASN A 31 13.87 -2.30 12.42
N ASP A 32 12.75 -1.81 12.97
CA ASP A 32 12.57 -1.74 14.42
C ASP A 32 12.25 -3.13 15.02
N LEU A 33 11.87 -4.12 14.20
CA LEU A 33 11.42 -5.45 14.62
C LEU A 33 12.45 -6.55 14.43
N VAL A 34 13.39 -6.37 13.51
CA VAL A 34 14.38 -7.39 13.15
C VAL A 34 15.77 -6.79 13.12
N ASP A 35 16.77 -7.58 13.51
CA ASP A 35 18.16 -7.23 13.25
C ASP A 35 18.39 -7.21 11.73
N GLY A 36 19.20 -6.27 11.22
CA GLY A 36 19.41 -6.02 9.79
C GLY A 36 19.97 -7.19 8.95
N ALA A 37 20.21 -8.35 9.56
CA ALA A 37 20.60 -9.60 8.91
C ALA A 37 19.42 -10.54 8.57
N SER A 38 18.17 -10.18 8.90
CA SER A 38 17.00 -10.99 8.56
C SER A 38 16.84 -11.12 7.04
N PRO A 39 16.76 -12.33 6.47
CA PRO A 39 16.48 -12.51 5.05
C PRO A 39 15.01 -12.20 4.72
N ASP A 40 14.13 -12.26 5.70
CA ASP A 40 12.70 -11.97 5.56
C ASP A 40 12.48 -10.45 5.56
N HIS A 41 11.72 -9.98 4.58
CA HIS A 41 11.30 -8.59 4.47
C HIS A 41 9.90 -8.50 3.84
N PRO A 42 9.06 -7.57 4.31
CA PRO A 42 7.81 -7.24 3.64
C PRO A 42 8.09 -6.55 2.30
N ASP A 43 7.18 -6.73 1.35
CA ASP A 43 7.27 -6.03 0.07
C ASP A 43 7.16 -4.51 0.29
N ARG A 44 8.04 -3.77 -0.40
CA ARG A 44 8.14 -2.30 -0.35
C ARG A 44 7.61 -1.67 -1.61
N GLY A 45 6.97 -0.51 -1.47
CA GLY A 45 6.54 0.27 -2.64
C GLY A 45 5.34 -0.33 -3.39
N THR A 46 4.61 -1.25 -2.77
CA THR A 46 3.43 -1.92 -3.32
C THR A 46 2.50 -2.32 -2.18
N ILE A 47 1.27 -2.73 -2.49
CA ILE A 47 0.40 -3.43 -1.55
C ILE A 47 0.51 -4.94 -1.76
N ASP A 48 0.50 -5.72 -0.68
CA ASP A 48 0.41 -7.18 -0.76
C ASP A 48 -0.90 -7.61 -1.47
N PRO A 49 -0.89 -8.59 -2.38
CA PRO A 49 -2.08 -8.95 -3.15
C PRO A 49 -3.29 -9.40 -2.33
N GLU A 50 -3.10 -10.13 -1.22
CA GLU A 50 -4.23 -10.57 -0.38
C GLU A 50 -4.77 -9.38 0.42
N VAL A 51 -3.89 -8.53 0.94
CA VAL A 51 -4.28 -7.27 1.58
C VAL A 51 -5.04 -6.37 0.59
N ALA A 52 -4.59 -6.29 -0.66
CA ALA A 52 -5.22 -5.52 -1.72
C ALA A 52 -6.64 -6.01 -2.03
N VAL A 53 -6.86 -7.33 -2.07
CA VAL A 53 -8.19 -7.93 -2.27
C VAL A 53 -9.13 -7.56 -1.13
N THR A 54 -8.69 -7.74 0.12
CA THR A 54 -9.53 -7.43 1.29
C THR A 54 -9.80 -5.93 1.39
N LEU A 55 -8.77 -5.10 1.18
CA LEU A 55 -8.91 -3.66 1.20
C LEU A 55 -9.86 -3.18 0.10
N SER A 56 -9.74 -3.71 -1.12
CA SER A 56 -10.64 -3.41 -2.24
C SER A 56 -12.11 -3.70 -1.87
N ARG A 57 -12.39 -4.85 -1.25
CA ARG A 57 -13.74 -5.21 -0.79
C ARG A 57 -14.30 -4.19 0.20
N ILE A 58 -13.49 -3.77 1.18
CA ILE A 58 -13.90 -2.79 2.20
C ILE A 58 -14.10 -1.42 1.56
N LEU A 59 -13.11 -0.89 0.85
CA LEU A 59 -13.16 0.42 0.20
C LEU A 59 -14.37 0.57 -0.73
N ARG A 60 -14.75 -0.52 -1.41
CA ARG A 60 -15.88 -0.53 -2.35
C ARG A 60 -17.21 -0.14 -1.70
N SER A 61 -17.45 -0.50 -0.45
CA SER A 61 -18.70 -0.14 0.26
C SER A 61 -18.70 1.30 0.78
N HIS A 62 -17.56 1.98 0.72
CA HIS A 62 -17.36 3.34 1.24
C HIS A 62 -17.16 4.38 0.13
N THR A 63 -17.59 4.08 -1.10
CA THR A 63 -17.62 5.04 -2.21
C THR A 63 -18.88 4.88 -3.05
N ARG A 64 -19.34 5.97 -3.67
CA ARG A 64 -20.43 5.98 -4.65
C ARG A 64 -19.92 5.72 -6.07
N THR A 65 -18.61 5.77 -6.29
CA THR A 65 -17.97 5.64 -7.62
C THR A 65 -16.96 4.47 -7.65
N PRO A 66 -17.36 3.23 -7.29
CA PRO A 66 -16.42 2.10 -7.23
C PRO A 66 -15.98 1.58 -8.61
N THR A 67 -16.65 2.00 -9.68
CA THR A 67 -16.31 1.67 -11.07
C THR A 67 -15.58 2.82 -11.79
N ASP A 68 -15.28 3.89 -11.06
CA ASP A 68 -14.64 5.11 -11.55
C ASP A 68 -13.59 5.54 -10.52
N CYS A 69 -12.49 4.79 -10.54
CA CYS A 69 -11.33 4.98 -9.69
C CYS A 69 -10.12 5.40 -10.53
N TYR A 70 -9.24 6.17 -9.92
CA TYR A 70 -7.95 6.59 -10.44
C TYR A 70 -6.84 5.82 -9.74
N PHE A 71 -5.87 5.36 -10.54
CA PHE A 71 -4.68 4.70 -10.05
C PHE A 71 -3.43 5.44 -10.53
N LEU A 72 -2.61 5.92 -9.61
CA LEU A 72 -1.40 6.68 -9.93
C LEU A 72 -0.18 5.78 -9.87
N VAL A 73 0.57 5.76 -10.97
CA VAL A 73 1.79 4.97 -11.13
C VAL A 73 2.97 5.91 -11.33
N TRP A 74 4.04 5.76 -10.56
CA TRP A 74 5.20 6.61 -10.73
C TRP A 74 5.90 6.32 -12.06
N GLU A 75 6.18 7.38 -12.83
CA GLU A 75 6.81 7.23 -14.14
C GLU A 75 8.23 6.64 -14.10
N GLY A 76 8.90 6.72 -12.95
CA GLY A 76 10.27 6.23 -12.78
C GLY A 76 10.38 4.71 -12.63
N TYR A 77 9.26 3.99 -12.63
CA TYR A 77 9.28 2.53 -12.64
C TYR A 77 9.78 1.98 -13.98
N ALA A 78 10.72 1.04 -13.90
CA ALA A 78 11.18 0.27 -15.04
C ALA A 78 10.22 -0.88 -15.34
N GLY A 79 10.16 -1.30 -16.62
CA GLY A 79 9.37 -2.47 -17.03
C GLY A 79 7.86 -2.28 -16.88
N LEU A 80 7.37 -1.05 -16.97
CA LEU A 80 5.93 -0.76 -17.00
C LEU A 80 5.29 -1.37 -18.25
N ARG A 81 4.07 -1.88 -18.09
CA ARG A 81 3.26 -2.36 -19.22
C ARG A 81 3.01 -1.23 -20.22
N ALA A 82 2.86 -1.60 -21.49
CA ALA A 82 2.67 -0.65 -22.58
C ALA A 82 1.44 0.26 -22.41
N ASP A 83 0.35 -0.25 -21.86
CA ASP A 83 -0.86 0.53 -21.56
C ASP A 83 -0.57 1.67 -20.57
N VAL A 84 0.19 1.39 -19.50
CA VAL A 84 0.58 2.39 -18.50
C VAL A 84 1.45 3.49 -19.10
N LEU A 85 2.41 3.13 -19.95
CA LEU A 85 3.32 4.09 -20.59
C LEU A 85 2.61 5.09 -21.52
N THR A 86 1.42 4.74 -22.01
CA THR A 86 0.61 5.59 -22.89
C THR A 86 -0.50 6.34 -22.16
N ALA A 87 -0.66 6.12 -20.86
CA ALA A 87 -1.70 6.73 -20.06
C ALA A 87 -1.48 8.24 -19.88
N ALA A 88 -2.56 8.95 -19.51
CA ALA A 88 -2.48 10.35 -19.13
C ALA A 88 -1.51 10.55 -17.96
N ARG A 89 -0.94 11.75 -17.83
CA ARG A 89 0.02 12.08 -16.78
C ARG A 89 -0.43 13.28 -15.97
N VAL A 90 -0.12 13.25 -14.69
CA VAL A 90 -0.31 14.37 -13.76
C VAL A 90 0.96 14.61 -12.96
N GLU A 91 1.22 15.87 -12.63
CA GLU A 91 2.31 16.27 -11.74
C GLU A 91 1.77 16.41 -10.31
N LEU A 92 2.34 15.67 -9.37
CA LEU A 92 2.13 15.83 -7.94
C LEU A 92 3.19 16.80 -7.35
N PRO A 93 3.00 17.32 -6.13
CA PRO A 93 3.99 18.16 -5.46
C PRO A 93 5.40 17.55 -5.47
N LEU A 94 6.42 18.42 -5.41
CA LEU A 94 7.83 18.05 -5.54
C LEU A 94 8.20 17.49 -6.93
N ALA A 95 7.53 17.95 -7.99
CA ALA A 95 7.77 17.58 -9.38
C ALA A 95 7.68 16.07 -9.65
N ARG A 96 6.74 15.40 -8.97
CA ARG A 96 6.56 13.95 -9.08
C ARG A 96 5.50 13.64 -10.14
N TRP A 97 5.95 13.28 -11.33
CA TRP A 97 5.06 12.87 -12.43
C TRP A 97 4.55 11.44 -12.24
N MET A 98 3.25 11.28 -12.45
CA MET A 98 2.53 10.01 -12.32
C MET A 98 1.72 9.74 -13.58
N PHE A 99 1.74 8.50 -14.05
CA PHE A 99 0.74 7.99 -14.99
C PHE A 99 -0.59 7.78 -14.25
N VAL A 100 -1.70 8.04 -14.92
CA VAL A 100 -3.06 7.95 -14.39
C VAL A 100 -3.82 6.88 -15.16
N LEU A 101 -4.06 5.74 -14.51
CA LEU A 101 -5.00 4.74 -15.00
C LEU A 101 -6.38 5.01 -14.41
N THR A 102 -7.42 4.61 -15.13
CA THR A 102 -8.82 4.72 -14.68
C THR A 102 -9.51 3.39 -14.84
N GLY A 103 -10.32 2.99 -13.87
CA GLY A 103 -11.03 1.70 -13.94
C GLY A 103 -11.93 1.40 -12.76
N ASP A 104 -12.37 0.14 -12.67
CA ASP A 104 -13.03 -0.37 -11.48
C ASP A 104 -12.01 -0.52 -10.35
N LEU A 105 -12.43 -0.35 -9.11
CA LEU A 105 -11.59 -0.54 -7.93
C LEU A 105 -10.84 -1.88 -7.92
N ARG A 106 -11.41 -2.93 -8.52
CA ARG A 106 -10.77 -4.24 -8.66
C ARG A 106 -9.48 -4.19 -9.48
N ASP A 107 -9.39 -3.26 -10.44
CA ASP A 107 -8.24 -3.10 -11.31
C ASP A 107 -7.00 -2.61 -10.54
N GLY A 108 -7.20 -1.99 -9.36
CA GLY A 108 -6.11 -1.54 -8.49
C GLY A 108 -5.21 -2.68 -7.99
N ILE A 109 -5.75 -3.90 -7.93
CA ILE A 109 -5.01 -5.09 -7.49
C ILE A 109 -4.00 -5.55 -8.56
N GLU A 110 -4.17 -5.11 -9.81
CA GLU A 110 -3.28 -5.52 -10.90
C GLU A 110 -1.87 -4.94 -10.77
N THR A 111 -0.90 -5.72 -11.25
CA THR A 111 0.48 -5.28 -11.34
C THR A 111 0.70 -4.40 -12.55
N VAL A 112 1.36 -3.26 -12.37
CA VAL A 112 1.62 -2.27 -13.43
C VAL A 112 2.89 -2.56 -14.24
N GLY A 113 3.66 -3.57 -13.83
CA GLY A 113 4.85 -4.05 -14.54
C GLY A 113 4.58 -5.33 -15.34
N GLU A 114 5.46 -5.60 -16.32
CA GLU A 114 5.38 -6.80 -17.17
C GLU A 114 5.82 -8.09 -16.45
N SER A 115 6.59 -7.97 -15.38
CA SER A 115 7.14 -9.10 -14.62
C SER A 115 6.14 -9.66 -13.61
N VAL A 116 6.14 -10.99 -13.44
CA VAL A 116 5.45 -11.67 -12.34
C VAL A 116 6.01 -11.17 -11.00
N GLY A 117 5.13 -10.82 -10.07
CA GLY A 117 5.52 -10.17 -8.81
C GLY A 117 5.83 -8.67 -8.97
N GLY A 118 5.39 -8.05 -10.05
CA GLY A 118 5.46 -6.60 -10.24
C GLY A 118 4.66 -5.82 -9.20
N ARG A 119 4.91 -4.51 -9.11
CA ARG A 119 4.21 -3.62 -8.17
C ARG A 119 2.81 -3.33 -8.65
N SER A 120 1.89 -3.03 -7.74
CA SER A 120 0.61 -2.40 -8.05
C SER A 120 0.78 -0.88 -8.23
N ALA A 121 -0.30 -0.19 -8.59
CA ALA A 121 -0.31 1.28 -8.54
C ALA A 121 -0.11 1.79 -7.11
N GLN A 122 0.61 2.92 -6.98
CA GLN A 122 1.00 3.48 -5.67
C GLN A 122 -0.15 4.17 -4.95
N TRP A 123 -1.05 4.79 -5.72
CA TRP A 123 -2.18 5.54 -5.16
C TRP A 123 -3.47 5.11 -5.80
N TRP A 124 -4.50 4.90 -5.00
CA TRP A 124 -5.84 4.58 -5.45
C TRP A 124 -6.80 5.62 -4.89
N LEU A 125 -7.68 6.17 -5.73
CA LEU A 125 -8.69 7.15 -5.33
C LEU A 125 -9.99 6.90 -6.10
N PRO A 126 -11.18 6.94 -5.49
CA PRO A 126 -12.43 6.97 -6.22
C PRO A 126 -12.71 8.40 -6.72
N ALA A 127 -13.48 8.54 -7.79
CA ALA A 127 -13.84 9.85 -8.34
C ALA A 127 -14.62 10.76 -7.37
N ASP A 128 -15.34 10.18 -6.40
CA ASP A 128 -16.01 10.95 -5.35
C ASP A 128 -15.11 11.37 -4.19
N GLY A 129 -13.82 11.00 -4.20
CA GLY A 129 -12.83 11.40 -3.20
C GLY A 129 -13.11 10.88 -1.79
N ALA A 130 -13.95 9.84 -1.65
CA ALA A 130 -14.38 9.33 -0.34
C ALA A 130 -13.24 8.73 0.50
N TRP A 131 -12.18 8.25 -0.15
CA TRP A 131 -11.00 7.66 0.47
C TRP A 131 -9.78 7.81 -0.44
N ALA A 132 -8.59 7.60 0.11
CA ALA A 132 -7.37 7.46 -0.67
C ALA A 132 -6.48 6.36 -0.07
N VAL A 133 -5.86 5.56 -0.94
CA VAL A 133 -4.80 4.61 -0.58
C VAL A 133 -3.50 5.17 -1.13
N GLY A 134 -2.43 5.08 -0.36
CA GLY A 134 -1.09 5.52 -0.77
C GLY A 134 0.00 4.70 -0.10
N ASN A 135 1.00 4.29 -0.85
CA ASN A 135 2.23 3.73 -0.28
C ASN A 135 3.44 4.63 -0.60
N ASP A 136 4.38 4.68 0.34
CA ASP A 136 5.71 5.21 0.04
C ASP A 136 6.46 4.24 -0.88
N LEU A 137 7.37 4.75 -1.72
CA LEU A 137 8.15 3.94 -2.66
C LEU A 137 9.05 2.91 -1.97
N TYR A 138 9.56 3.26 -0.79
CA TYR A 138 10.46 2.45 0.02
C TYR A 138 9.79 1.95 1.30
N GLY A 139 8.59 2.44 1.62
CA GLY A 139 7.80 1.98 2.74
C GLY A 139 7.23 0.57 2.53
N ALA A 140 7.19 -0.19 3.62
CA ALA A 140 6.51 -1.48 3.70
C ALA A 140 5.06 -1.36 4.21
N SER A 141 4.62 -0.13 4.46
CA SER A 141 3.30 0.21 4.99
C SER A 141 2.47 0.92 3.92
N VAL A 142 1.19 0.60 3.90
CA VAL A 142 0.18 1.28 3.08
C VAL A 142 -0.65 2.18 3.98
N TYR A 143 -0.85 3.42 3.56
CA TYR A 143 -1.65 4.41 4.24
C TYR A 143 -3.01 4.54 3.58
N ILE A 144 -4.05 4.61 4.41
CA ILE A 144 -5.43 4.76 3.97
C ILE A 144 -6.06 5.93 4.71
N SER A 145 -6.71 6.81 3.97
CA SER A 145 -7.53 7.89 4.51
C SER A 145 -8.98 7.73 4.07
N GLY A 146 -9.92 8.23 4.86
CA GLY A 146 -11.34 8.22 4.57
C GLY A 146 -12.17 8.40 5.83
N SER A 147 -13.45 8.01 5.80
CA SER A 147 -14.37 8.20 6.92
C SER A 147 -13.98 7.37 8.15
N ALA A 148 -14.47 7.76 9.33
CA ALA A 148 -14.22 7.01 10.56
C ALA A 148 -14.75 5.56 10.45
N GLU A 149 -15.92 5.38 9.84
CA GLU A 149 -16.55 4.08 9.63
C GLU A 149 -15.70 3.19 8.71
N LEU A 150 -15.10 3.75 7.66
CA LEU A 150 -14.16 3.01 6.81
C LEU A 150 -12.94 2.55 7.61
N ILE A 151 -12.33 3.46 8.39
CA ILE A 151 -11.13 3.13 9.16
C ILE A 151 -11.43 2.09 10.22
N GLU A 152 -12.56 2.17 10.93
CA GLU A 152 -12.97 1.13 11.87
C GLU A 152 -13.22 -0.21 11.16
N GLY A 153 -13.80 -0.20 9.96
CA GLY A 153 -13.96 -1.41 9.14
C GLY A 153 -12.62 -2.07 8.76
N ILE A 154 -11.59 -1.27 8.48
CA ILE A 154 -10.23 -1.77 8.21
C ILE A 154 -9.58 -2.32 9.49
N LEU A 155 -9.69 -1.59 10.61
CA LEU A 155 -9.09 -2.00 11.89
C LEU A 155 -9.74 -3.28 12.47
N ALA A 156 -10.98 -3.57 12.09
CA ALA A 156 -11.71 -4.78 12.50
C ALA A 156 -11.49 -5.99 11.56
N ALA A 157 -10.72 -5.84 10.48
CA ALA A 157 -10.46 -6.93 9.54
C ALA A 157 -9.38 -7.88 10.09
N ASP A 158 -9.71 -9.17 10.24
CA ASP A 158 -8.79 -10.18 10.82
C ASP A 158 -7.62 -10.55 9.90
N ASP A 159 -7.75 -10.26 8.60
CA ASP A 159 -6.80 -10.57 7.54
C ASP A 159 -5.93 -9.37 7.12
N ILE A 160 -6.05 -8.23 7.82
CA ILE A 160 -5.19 -7.06 7.64
C ILE A 160 -4.61 -6.64 9.00
N GLU A 161 -3.29 -6.60 9.10
CA GLU A 161 -2.65 -5.94 10.23
C GLU A 161 -2.64 -4.42 10.03
N ALA A 162 -3.49 -3.71 10.75
CA ALA A 162 -3.67 -2.27 10.64
C ALA A 162 -3.60 -1.56 11.99
N TYR A 163 -3.08 -0.33 11.96
CA TYR A 163 -2.97 0.53 13.12
C TYR A 163 -3.44 1.93 12.75
N ARG A 164 -4.10 2.61 13.70
CA ARG A 164 -4.57 3.97 13.47
C ARG A 164 -3.39 4.93 13.42
N ALA A 165 -3.21 5.57 12.26
CA ALA A 165 -2.27 6.67 12.08
C ALA A 165 -2.95 8.03 12.34
N THR A 166 -2.15 9.03 12.71
CA THR A 166 -2.60 10.43 12.86
C THR A 166 -1.62 11.35 12.14
N ALA A 167 -2.07 12.52 11.72
CA ALA A 167 -1.21 13.49 10.99
C ALA A 167 -0.01 14.00 11.83
N SER A 168 -0.07 13.86 13.15
CA SER A 168 1.05 14.20 14.05
C SER A 168 2.11 13.11 14.16
N MET A 169 1.84 11.89 13.68
CA MET A 169 2.83 10.83 13.68
C MET A 169 3.86 11.09 12.59
N VAL A 170 5.13 10.99 12.95
CA VAL A 170 6.24 11.05 12.00
C VAL A 170 6.46 9.65 11.46
N ILE A 171 6.17 9.48 10.16
CA ILE A 171 6.48 8.27 9.44
C ILE A 171 7.86 8.46 8.82
N VAL A 172 8.82 7.64 9.26
CA VAL A 172 10.19 7.66 8.73
C VAL A 172 10.32 6.57 7.68
N ALA A 173 10.93 6.90 6.55
CA ALA A 173 11.19 5.92 5.48
C ALA A 173 12.09 4.78 5.99
N GLU A 174 11.84 3.57 5.50
CA GLU A 174 12.56 2.34 5.88
C GLU A 174 14.06 2.36 5.52
N GLU A 175 14.48 3.22 4.58
CA GLU A 175 15.87 3.26 4.07
C GLU A 175 16.72 4.43 4.58
N PHE A 176 16.13 5.40 5.29
CA PHE A 176 16.92 6.52 5.83
C PHE A 176 17.30 6.26 7.30
N GLU A 177 18.43 5.60 7.49
CA GLU A 177 19.30 5.88 8.63
C GLU A 177 20.39 6.88 8.18
N PRO A 178 20.66 7.96 8.95
CA PRO A 178 21.75 8.88 8.65
C PRO A 178 23.14 8.24 8.80
#